data_AF-D9XI15-F1
#
_entry.id   AF-D9XI15-F1
#
_cell.length_a   1.000
_cell.length_b   1.000
_cell.length_c   1.000
_cell.angle_alpha   90.00
_cell.angle_beta   90.00
_cell.angle_gamma   90.00
#
_symmetry.space_group_name_H-M   'P 1'
#
loop_
_entity.id
_entity.type
_entity.pdbx_description
1 polymer ?
#
loop_
_entity_poly.entity_id
_entity_poly.type
_entity_poly.pdbx_seq_one_letter_code
_entity_poly.pdbx_strand_id
1 'polypeptide(L)'
;MMTRSLFDLARKMTPEKVSREFRDFSGAHAYTAARRLMDETFADFPDVDHSFVREFQTAGFSARVFELALFAALREQGKELDRTSPAPDFLTTGDTPVAIEATTTNPPQGETADDEDIAAAVRRLIPDDMEEAQAEFTMQIGKALRRKLEHRDAQGHAYWEKPHVDGVPFVIAVQSFHNPSALIHTVNSLATYLYGIRDIATRDNHGSLVLNSQVVTEHRHKHKTIPSGLFAQPEAENLAAVIFTNSATVSKFSRMGTERGYGPEDVAMARVGLAYDPDPNASVAVPFGYVIGDYGPEDHETFSEGFHVLHNPWTRTPVAAGALDGFTEHHLQPDGRTLTTIRHPDYYLSRTWILQGEGGGNPVQTARRRVQQYLAGPEGAR
;
A
#
# COMPACT_ATOMS: atom_id res chain seq x y z
N MET A 1 -6.58 26.86 -11.31
CA MET A 1 -6.34 27.57 -10.03
C MET A 1 -6.87 26.67 -8.93
N MET A 2 -6.02 26.05 -8.12
CA MET A 2 -6.50 25.36 -6.91
C MET A 2 -7.10 26.39 -5.97
N THR A 3 -8.39 26.29 -5.70
CA THR A 3 -9.09 27.27 -4.88
C THR A 3 -9.05 26.97 -3.37
N ARG A 4 -8.49 25.83 -2.93
CA ARG A 4 -8.31 25.49 -1.50
C ARG A 4 -7.36 24.30 -1.29
N SER A 5 -6.50 24.35 -0.27
CA SER A 5 -5.63 23.22 0.11
C SER A 5 -6.44 22.12 0.81
N LEU A 6 -6.05 20.86 0.68
CA LEU A 6 -6.55 19.72 1.47
C LEU A 6 -6.36 19.95 2.98
N PHE A 7 -5.37 20.76 3.35
CA PHE A 7 -4.99 21.04 4.72
C PHE A 7 -5.70 22.28 5.30
N ASP A 8 -6.45 23.02 4.49
CA ASP A 8 -7.36 24.05 4.98
C ASP A 8 -8.63 23.38 5.55
N LEU A 9 -8.96 23.66 6.81
CA LEU A 9 -10.14 23.07 7.45
C LEU A 9 -11.40 23.28 6.60
N ALA A 10 -12.12 22.18 6.37
CA ALA A 10 -13.38 22.17 5.65
C ALA A 10 -14.43 23.03 6.37
N ARG A 11 -15.45 23.46 5.65
CA ARG A 11 -16.51 24.31 6.22
C ARG A 11 -17.17 23.60 7.42
N LYS A 12 -17.29 24.30 8.56
CA LYS A 12 -17.82 23.78 9.84
C LYS A 12 -16.95 22.70 10.51
N MET A 13 -15.73 22.45 10.01
CA MET A 13 -14.73 21.65 10.70
C MET A 13 -14.04 22.50 11.77
N THR A 14 -13.72 21.90 12.91
CA THR A 14 -12.98 22.55 13.99
C THR A 14 -11.76 21.70 14.38
N PRO A 15 -10.71 22.28 14.98
CA PRO A 15 -9.50 21.54 15.37
C PRO A 15 -9.75 20.34 16.30
N GLU A 16 -10.87 20.33 17.03
CA GLU A 16 -11.25 19.24 17.94
C GLU A 16 -11.95 18.07 17.21
N LYS A 17 -12.42 18.31 15.98
CA LYS A 17 -13.15 17.32 15.17
C LYS A 17 -12.27 16.62 14.14
N VAL A 18 -11.09 17.17 13.86
CA VAL A 18 -10.13 16.53 12.97
C VAL A 18 -9.43 15.38 13.68
N SER A 19 -9.04 14.37 12.92
CA SER A 19 -8.28 13.24 13.46
C SER A 19 -6.91 13.69 13.98
N ARG A 20 -6.34 12.91 14.90
CA ARG A 20 -4.98 13.14 15.37
C ARG A 20 -3.98 13.03 14.23
N GLU A 21 -4.12 12.01 13.38
CA GLU A 21 -3.23 11.80 12.23
C GLU A 21 -3.23 13.04 11.35
N PHE A 22 -4.39 13.57 10.97
CA PHE A 22 -4.46 14.81 10.20
C PHE A 22 -3.77 15.99 10.90
N ARG A 23 -3.92 16.15 12.22
CA ARG A 23 -3.25 17.22 12.99
C ARG A 23 -1.74 17.08 12.99
N ASP A 24 -1.24 15.87 13.20
CA ASP A 24 0.19 15.58 13.27
C ASP A 24 0.90 15.92 11.94
N PHE A 25 0.22 15.75 10.80
CA PHE A 25 0.76 16.07 9.47
C PHE A 25 0.47 17.50 8.99
N SER A 26 -0.70 18.06 9.29
CA SER A 26 -1.13 19.35 8.74
C SER A 26 -0.27 20.52 9.19
N GLY A 27 0.16 20.54 10.46
CA GLY A 27 0.93 21.65 11.04
C GLY A 27 2.45 21.46 11.06
N ALA A 28 2.95 20.24 10.85
CA ALA A 28 4.37 19.94 11.07
C ALA A 28 5.26 20.37 9.89
N HIS A 29 6.29 21.18 10.17
CA HIS A 29 7.22 21.74 9.18
C HIS A 29 7.85 20.68 8.27
N ALA A 30 8.23 19.54 8.86
CA ALA A 30 8.87 18.42 8.17
C ALA A 30 8.03 17.77 7.05
N TYR A 31 6.71 18.00 7.03
CA TYR A 31 5.79 17.45 6.02
C TYR A 31 5.40 18.45 4.93
N THR A 32 6.08 19.61 4.83
CA THR A 32 5.79 20.62 3.81
C THR A 32 5.81 20.06 2.38
N ALA A 33 6.80 19.21 2.07
CA ALA A 33 6.92 18.57 0.76
C ALA A 33 5.72 17.67 0.44
N ALA A 34 5.31 16.86 1.42
CA ALA A 34 4.17 15.95 1.29
C ALA A 34 2.88 16.73 1.05
N ARG A 35 2.60 17.75 1.88
CA ARG A 35 1.38 18.54 1.76
C ARG A 35 1.23 19.17 0.39
N ARG A 36 2.33 19.75 -0.14
CA ARG A 36 2.34 20.35 -1.48
C ARG A 36 2.06 19.31 -2.56
N LEU A 37 2.73 18.14 -2.52
CA LEU A 37 2.50 17.09 -3.52
C LEU A 37 1.09 16.49 -3.41
N MET A 38 0.53 16.37 -2.21
CA MET A 38 -0.84 15.90 -2.01
C MET A 38 -1.86 16.90 -2.56
N ASP A 39 -1.68 18.21 -2.34
CA ASP A 39 -2.51 19.25 -2.95
C ASP A 39 -2.43 19.19 -4.48
N GLU A 40 -1.22 19.08 -5.03
CA GLU A 40 -0.98 18.88 -6.48
C GLU A 40 -1.71 17.68 -7.04
N THR A 41 -1.63 16.54 -6.34
CA THR A 41 -2.30 15.32 -6.75
C THR A 41 -3.83 15.47 -6.65
N PHE A 42 -4.33 16.09 -5.59
CA PHE A 42 -5.76 16.21 -5.34
C PHE A 42 -6.48 17.14 -6.32
N ALA A 43 -5.79 18.12 -6.91
CA ALA A 43 -6.43 19.03 -7.87
C ALA A 43 -7.11 18.33 -9.05
N ASP A 44 -6.61 17.15 -9.44
CA ASP A 44 -7.17 16.35 -10.54
C ASP A 44 -7.97 15.14 -10.03
N PHE A 45 -8.10 14.94 -8.71
CA PHE A 45 -8.76 13.78 -8.11
C PHE A 45 -10.28 13.79 -8.37
N PRO A 46 -10.90 12.64 -8.69
CA PRO A 46 -12.33 12.54 -8.95
C PRO A 46 -13.17 12.51 -7.66
N ASP A 47 -13.32 13.65 -6.97
CA ASP A 47 -14.16 13.78 -5.76
C ASP A 47 -15.66 13.95 -6.12
N VAL A 48 -16.26 12.90 -6.70
CA VAL A 48 -17.61 12.90 -7.29
C VAL A 48 -18.71 13.20 -6.25
N ASP A 49 -18.57 12.68 -5.04
CA ASP A 49 -19.55 12.86 -3.95
C ASP A 49 -19.20 13.99 -2.97
N HIS A 50 -18.08 14.67 -3.20
CA HIS A 50 -17.56 15.76 -2.38
C HIS A 50 -17.30 15.38 -0.91
N SER A 51 -17.06 14.09 -0.65
CA SER A 51 -16.76 13.56 0.69
C SER A 51 -15.27 13.61 1.03
N PHE A 52 -14.39 13.57 0.02
CA PHE A 52 -12.96 13.28 0.19
C PHE A 52 -12.30 14.19 1.22
N VAL A 53 -12.43 15.51 1.07
CA VAL A 53 -11.76 16.49 1.95
C VAL A 53 -12.21 16.32 3.40
N ARG A 54 -13.51 16.05 3.62
CA ARG A 54 -14.04 15.89 4.98
C ARG A 54 -13.55 14.60 5.62
N GLU A 55 -13.49 13.51 4.86
CA GLU A 55 -13.02 12.23 5.35
C GLU A 55 -11.51 12.24 5.60
N PHE A 56 -10.75 12.85 4.69
CA PHE A 56 -9.32 13.10 4.83
C PHE A 56 -9.00 13.83 6.14
N GLN A 57 -9.81 14.84 6.51
CA GLN A 57 -9.61 15.60 7.74
C GLN A 57 -10.12 14.89 9.01
N THR A 58 -10.84 13.77 8.89
CA THR A 58 -11.46 13.06 10.04
C THR A 58 -10.99 11.60 10.09
N ALA A 59 -11.89 10.66 10.37
CA ALA A 59 -11.55 9.25 10.61
C ALA A 59 -11.08 8.50 9.34
N GLY A 60 -11.12 9.14 8.17
CA GLY A 60 -10.74 8.56 6.89
C GLY A 60 -9.31 8.90 6.43
N PHE A 61 -8.47 9.53 7.27
CA PHE A 61 -7.16 10.04 6.85
C PHE A 61 -6.31 9.01 6.09
N SER A 62 -6.01 7.85 6.69
CA SER A 62 -5.17 6.82 6.07
C SER A 62 -5.80 6.22 4.81
N ALA A 63 -7.13 6.02 4.79
CA ALA A 63 -7.85 5.53 3.62
C ALA A 63 -7.76 6.53 2.45
N ARG A 64 -7.97 7.82 2.72
CA ARG A 64 -7.90 8.87 1.70
C ARG A 64 -6.47 9.12 1.22
N VAL A 65 -5.45 8.93 2.07
CA VAL A 65 -4.04 8.91 1.64
C VAL A 65 -3.77 7.74 0.68
N PHE A 66 -4.28 6.55 1.00
CA PHE A 66 -4.14 5.36 0.15
C PHE A 66 -4.79 5.57 -1.21
N GLU A 67 -6.04 6.05 -1.24
CA GLU A 67 -6.74 6.36 -2.49
C GLU A 67 -6.05 7.45 -3.31
N LEU A 68 -5.53 8.50 -2.67
CA LEU A 68 -4.80 9.56 -3.37
C LEU A 68 -3.53 9.02 -4.03
N ALA A 69 -2.81 8.12 -3.35
CA ALA A 69 -1.62 7.48 -3.91
C ALA A 69 -1.97 6.51 -5.05
N LEU A 70 -3.07 5.75 -4.92
CA LEU A 70 -3.57 4.88 -5.99
C LEU A 70 -3.98 5.69 -7.22
N PHE A 71 -4.71 6.80 -7.03
CA PHE A 71 -5.04 7.74 -8.09
C PHE A 71 -3.79 8.28 -8.78
N ALA A 72 -2.79 8.71 -8.01
CA ALA A 72 -1.53 9.20 -8.55
C ALA A 72 -0.81 8.14 -9.39
N ALA A 73 -0.79 6.88 -8.93
CA ALA A 73 -0.17 5.79 -9.66
C ALA A 73 -0.91 5.45 -10.96
N LEU A 74 -2.25 5.45 -10.95
CA LEU A 74 -3.06 5.27 -12.16
C LEU A 74 -2.82 6.41 -13.17
N ARG A 75 -2.71 7.65 -12.71
CA ARG A 75 -2.40 8.82 -13.55
C ARG A 75 -0.99 8.77 -14.11
N GLU A 76 -0.01 8.36 -13.31
CA GLU A 76 1.38 8.15 -13.72
C GLU A 76 1.48 7.09 -14.84
N GLN A 77 0.64 6.06 -14.80
CA GLN A 77 0.49 5.06 -15.87
C GLN A 77 -0.31 5.56 -17.10
N GLY A 78 -0.70 6.83 -17.12
CA GLY A 78 -1.47 7.41 -18.23
C GLY A 78 -2.94 6.97 -18.30
N LYS A 79 -3.50 6.38 -17.23
CA LYS A 79 -4.89 5.92 -17.23
C LYS A 79 -5.85 7.09 -17.12
N GLU A 80 -6.80 7.19 -18.03
CA GLU A 80 -7.93 8.13 -17.95
C GLU A 80 -9.05 7.51 -17.10
N LEU A 81 -9.67 8.33 -16.25
CA LEU A 81 -10.70 7.87 -15.32
C LEU A 81 -12.07 8.41 -15.70
N ASP A 82 -13.06 7.51 -15.72
CA ASP A 82 -14.46 7.90 -15.67
C ASP A 82 -14.79 8.44 -14.27
N ARG A 83 -15.49 9.57 -14.23
CA ARG A 83 -15.84 10.33 -13.03
C ARG A 83 -17.35 10.52 -12.87
N THR A 84 -18.17 9.76 -13.62
CA THR A 84 -19.63 9.93 -13.59
C THR A 84 -20.31 9.21 -12.43
N SER A 85 -19.64 8.22 -11.84
CA SER A 85 -20.19 7.36 -10.79
C SER A 85 -19.27 7.37 -9.56
N PRO A 86 -19.82 7.40 -8.33
CA PRO A 86 -19.02 7.44 -7.10
C PRO A 86 -18.54 6.06 -6.63
N ALA A 87 -18.93 4.97 -7.30
CA ALA A 87 -18.54 3.61 -6.93
C ALA A 87 -18.54 2.69 -8.17
N PRO A 88 -17.51 1.83 -8.38
CA PRO A 88 -16.28 1.73 -7.59
C PRO A 88 -15.45 3.02 -7.56
N ASP A 89 -14.56 3.17 -6.57
CA ASP A 89 -13.77 4.40 -6.35
C ASP A 89 -13.03 4.89 -7.62
N PHE A 90 -12.56 3.98 -8.47
CA PHE A 90 -11.96 4.30 -9.76
C PHE A 90 -12.49 3.42 -10.88
N LEU A 91 -12.80 4.02 -12.03
CA LEU A 91 -13.07 3.29 -13.27
C LEU A 91 -12.13 3.82 -14.35
N THR A 92 -11.17 3.00 -14.79
CA THR A 92 -10.31 3.38 -15.91
C THR A 92 -11.06 3.19 -17.24
N THR A 93 -10.74 4.03 -18.21
CA THR A 93 -11.33 4.01 -19.56
C THR A 93 -10.30 3.62 -20.62
N GLY A 94 -10.76 3.39 -21.85
CA GLY A 94 -9.93 2.97 -22.99
C GLY A 94 -10.14 1.50 -23.34
N ASP A 95 -9.17 0.92 -24.06
CA ASP A 95 -9.28 -0.45 -24.60
C ASP A 95 -9.19 -1.54 -23.53
N THR A 96 -8.58 -1.24 -22.37
CA THR A 96 -8.39 -2.15 -21.25
C THR A 96 -8.92 -1.54 -19.95
N PRO A 97 -10.24 -1.33 -19.81
CA PRO A 97 -10.83 -0.71 -18.63
C PRO A 97 -10.73 -1.64 -17.42
N VAL A 98 -10.67 -1.06 -16.23
CA VAL A 98 -10.64 -1.76 -14.94
C VAL A 98 -11.45 -0.94 -13.93
N ALA A 99 -12.33 -1.60 -13.20
CA ALA A 99 -13.08 -1.00 -12.11
C ALA A 99 -12.44 -1.38 -10.78
N ILE A 100 -12.01 -0.40 -9.99
CA ILE A 100 -11.19 -0.59 -8.79
C ILE A 100 -11.93 0.00 -7.59
N GLU A 101 -12.19 -0.84 -6.59
CA GLU A 101 -12.71 -0.43 -5.28
C GLU A 101 -11.58 -0.45 -4.25
N ALA A 102 -11.35 0.68 -3.58
CA ALA A 102 -10.34 0.81 -2.55
C ALA A 102 -10.90 0.45 -1.16
N THR A 103 -10.05 -0.16 -0.32
CA THR A 103 -10.39 -0.44 1.07
C THR A 103 -9.15 -0.47 1.95
N THR A 104 -9.32 -0.15 3.22
CA THR A 104 -8.29 -0.37 4.23
C THR A 104 -8.75 -1.36 5.29
N THR A 105 -7.79 -1.94 6.02
CA THR A 105 -8.04 -2.50 7.34
C THR A 105 -7.78 -1.42 8.39
N ASN A 106 -8.66 -1.30 9.38
CA ASN A 106 -8.55 -0.32 10.46
C ASN A 106 -8.51 -1.05 11.80
N PRO A 107 -8.04 -0.39 12.88
CA PRO A 107 -7.97 -1.01 14.20
C PRO A 107 -9.34 -1.55 14.68
N PRO A 108 -9.36 -2.58 15.54
CA PRO A 108 -10.59 -3.10 16.12
C PRO A 108 -11.44 -2.03 16.81
N GLN A 109 -12.76 -2.17 16.75
CA GLN A 109 -13.70 -1.20 17.32
C GLN A 109 -13.48 -1.02 18.83
N GLY A 110 -13.11 0.20 19.24
CA GLY A 110 -12.83 0.55 20.64
C GLY A 110 -11.34 0.74 20.97
N GLU A 111 -10.45 0.40 20.04
CA GLU A 111 -9.04 0.77 20.05
C GLU A 111 -8.85 1.80 18.94
N THR A 112 -8.50 3.03 19.29
CA THR A 112 -8.11 4.04 18.29
C THR A 112 -6.60 4.00 18.11
N ALA A 113 -6.11 4.33 16.92
CA ALA A 113 -4.69 4.66 16.73
C ALA A 113 -4.25 5.83 17.66
N ASP A 114 -5.21 6.56 18.21
CA ASP A 114 -5.01 7.62 19.20
C ASP A 114 -4.69 7.11 20.61
N ASP A 115 -4.98 5.86 20.94
CA ASP A 115 -4.77 5.28 22.27
C ASP A 115 -3.31 4.80 22.49
N GLU A 116 -2.51 4.73 21.43
CA GLU A 116 -1.11 4.32 21.51
C GLU A 116 -0.14 5.52 21.55
N ASP A 117 0.79 5.46 22.52
CA ASP A 117 1.93 6.37 22.61
C ASP A 117 2.83 6.18 21.38
N ILE A 118 2.89 7.20 20.51
CA ILE A 118 3.72 7.22 19.29
C ILE A 118 5.18 6.88 19.63
N ALA A 119 5.71 7.32 20.77
CA ALA A 119 7.08 7.03 21.15
C ALA A 119 7.31 5.54 21.45
N ALA A 120 6.28 4.83 21.92
CA ALA A 120 6.28 3.39 22.11
C ALA A 120 5.98 2.62 20.80
N ALA A 121 5.04 3.11 19.99
CA ALA A 121 4.70 2.53 18.69
C ALA A 121 5.85 2.62 17.68
N VAL A 122 6.58 3.74 17.64
CA VAL A 122 7.79 3.91 16.81
C VAL A 122 8.92 2.97 17.24
N ARG A 123 8.96 2.56 18.52
CA ARG A 123 9.93 1.56 19.02
C ARG A 123 9.52 0.12 18.70
N ARG A 124 8.25 -0.15 18.39
CA ARG A 124 7.69 -1.49 18.11
C ARG A 124 7.16 -1.61 16.67
N LEU A 125 7.91 -1.08 15.70
CA LEU A 125 7.60 -1.29 14.28
C LEU A 125 7.74 -2.77 13.86
N ILE A 126 8.54 -3.55 14.60
CA ILE A 126 8.69 -4.99 14.42
C ILE A 126 7.96 -5.68 15.59
N PRO A 127 6.97 -6.54 15.32
CA PRO A 127 6.29 -7.36 16.33
C PRO A 127 7.26 -8.29 17.06
N ASP A 128 6.99 -8.53 18.34
CA ASP A 128 7.70 -9.53 19.13
C ASP A 128 7.40 -10.96 18.61
N ASP A 129 6.18 -11.18 18.11
CA ASP A 129 5.72 -12.42 17.49
C ASP A 129 5.26 -12.14 16.04
N MET A 130 6.13 -12.48 15.08
CA MET A 130 5.86 -12.30 13.66
C MET A 130 4.78 -13.22 13.12
N GLU A 131 4.60 -14.41 13.71
CA GLU A 131 3.61 -15.39 13.25
C GLU A 131 2.21 -14.95 13.67
N GLU A 132 2.03 -14.53 14.92
CA GLU A 132 0.76 -13.96 15.40
C GLU A 132 0.40 -12.68 14.64
N ALA A 133 1.37 -11.79 14.38
CA ALA A 133 1.14 -10.58 13.59
C ALA A 133 0.68 -10.92 12.15
N GLN A 134 1.31 -11.92 11.51
CA GLN A 134 0.91 -12.37 10.18
C GLN A 134 -0.50 -12.99 10.17
N ALA A 135 -0.84 -13.76 11.21
CA ALA A 135 -2.16 -14.32 11.39
C ALA A 135 -3.22 -13.21 11.54
N GLU A 136 -2.93 -12.18 12.33
CA GLU A 136 -3.80 -11.01 12.48
C GLU A 136 -3.98 -10.26 11.15
N PHE A 137 -2.88 -9.94 10.46
CA PHE A 137 -2.90 -9.29 9.16
C PHE A 137 -3.80 -10.03 8.17
N THR A 138 -3.65 -11.36 8.09
CA THR A 138 -4.41 -12.20 7.18
C THR A 138 -5.90 -12.18 7.52
N MET A 139 -6.26 -12.21 8.80
CA MET A 139 -7.66 -12.08 9.23
C MET A 139 -8.28 -10.74 8.88
N GLN A 140 -7.55 -9.65 9.11
CA GLN A 140 -8.05 -8.30 8.85
C GLN A 140 -8.23 -8.05 7.36
N ILE A 141 -7.26 -8.47 6.53
CA ILE A 141 -7.37 -8.37 5.08
C ILE A 141 -8.50 -9.26 4.55
N GLY A 142 -8.57 -10.52 4.99
CA GLY A 142 -9.64 -11.43 4.58
C GLY A 142 -11.04 -10.87 4.90
N LYS A 143 -11.20 -10.27 6.07
CA LYS A 143 -12.44 -9.57 6.45
C LYS A 143 -12.74 -8.38 5.54
N ALA A 144 -11.75 -7.55 5.22
CA ALA A 144 -11.93 -6.37 4.37
C ALA A 144 -12.32 -6.77 2.94
N LEU A 145 -11.63 -7.75 2.35
CA LEU A 145 -11.92 -8.25 1.00
C LEU A 145 -13.33 -8.86 0.93
N ARG A 146 -13.67 -9.78 1.85
CA ARG A 146 -15.01 -10.38 1.90
C ARG A 146 -16.12 -9.34 2.05
N ARG A 147 -15.94 -8.34 2.92
CA ARG A 147 -16.92 -7.25 3.07
C ARG A 147 -17.19 -6.52 1.75
N LYS A 148 -16.18 -6.32 0.90
CA LYS A 148 -16.35 -5.69 -0.42
C LYS A 148 -17.02 -6.63 -1.42
N LEU A 149 -16.74 -7.93 -1.37
CA LEU A 149 -17.43 -8.94 -2.20
C LEU A 149 -18.91 -9.12 -1.81
N GLU A 150 -19.22 -9.03 -0.52
CA GLU A 150 -20.58 -9.15 0.03
C GLU A 150 -21.37 -7.86 -0.05
N HIS A 151 -20.71 -6.71 -0.27
CA HIS A 151 -21.36 -5.41 -0.33
C HIS A 151 -22.43 -5.38 -1.43
N ARG A 152 -23.59 -4.81 -1.10
CA ARG A 152 -24.67 -4.52 -2.04
C ARG A 152 -25.12 -3.08 -1.81
N ASP A 153 -25.37 -2.36 -2.90
CA ASP A 153 -25.91 -1.00 -2.82
C ASP A 153 -27.40 -0.99 -2.43
N ALA A 154 -28.01 0.20 -2.39
CA ALA A 154 -29.42 0.36 -1.99
C ALA A 154 -30.40 -0.35 -2.94
N GLN A 155 -29.98 -0.69 -4.16
CA GLN A 155 -30.76 -1.42 -5.15
C GLN A 155 -30.45 -2.93 -5.11
N GLY A 156 -29.54 -3.36 -4.24
CA GLY A 156 -29.16 -4.76 -4.10
C GLY A 156 -28.08 -5.21 -5.08
N HIS A 157 -27.41 -4.29 -5.78
CA HIS A 157 -26.36 -4.63 -6.74
C HIS A 157 -24.98 -4.70 -6.09
N ALA A 158 -24.19 -5.71 -6.44
CA ALA A 158 -22.75 -5.74 -6.22
C ALA A 158 -22.05 -4.69 -7.10
N TYR A 159 -20.75 -4.46 -6.86
CA TYR A 159 -19.96 -3.52 -7.66
C TYR A 159 -19.92 -3.90 -9.16
N TRP A 160 -19.72 -5.17 -9.47
CA TRP A 160 -19.67 -5.72 -10.83
C TRP A 160 -21.05 -5.83 -11.52
N GLU A 161 -22.14 -5.60 -10.80
CA GLU A 161 -23.51 -5.61 -11.36
C GLU A 161 -23.98 -4.20 -11.73
N LYS A 162 -23.18 -3.16 -11.44
CA LYS A 162 -23.52 -1.78 -11.80
C LYS A 162 -23.43 -1.60 -13.31
N PRO A 163 -24.35 -0.84 -13.94
CA PRO A 163 -24.38 -0.69 -15.40
C PRO A 163 -23.08 -0.18 -16.04
N HIS A 164 -22.31 0.68 -15.35
CA HIS A 164 -21.03 1.20 -15.82
C HIS A 164 -19.83 0.27 -15.56
N VAL A 165 -20.04 -0.87 -14.89
CA VAL A 165 -19.02 -1.89 -14.60
C VAL A 165 -19.30 -3.19 -15.35
N ASP A 166 -20.45 -3.31 -16.02
CA ASP A 166 -20.80 -4.52 -16.77
C ASP A 166 -19.75 -4.83 -17.84
N GLY A 167 -19.25 -6.07 -17.85
CA GLY A 167 -18.15 -6.51 -18.70
C GLY A 167 -16.77 -5.94 -18.36
N VAL A 168 -16.63 -5.11 -17.33
CA VAL A 168 -15.35 -4.54 -16.87
C VAL A 168 -14.77 -5.39 -15.73
N PRO A 169 -13.47 -5.75 -15.77
CA PRO A 169 -12.79 -6.43 -14.66
C PRO A 169 -12.93 -5.66 -13.35
N PHE A 170 -13.50 -6.31 -12.32
CA PHE A 170 -13.63 -5.74 -10.98
C PHE A 170 -12.43 -6.11 -10.10
N VAL A 171 -11.77 -5.12 -9.52
CA VAL A 171 -10.56 -5.25 -8.73
C VAL A 171 -10.76 -4.60 -7.37
N ILE A 172 -10.22 -5.21 -6.31
CA ILE A 172 -10.18 -4.59 -4.99
C ILE A 172 -8.74 -4.15 -4.70
N ALA A 173 -8.53 -2.88 -4.41
CA ALA A 173 -7.27 -2.35 -3.91
C ALA A 173 -7.29 -2.28 -2.39
N VAL A 174 -6.28 -2.84 -1.73
CA VAL A 174 -6.23 -2.96 -0.27
C VAL A 174 -4.88 -2.56 0.32
N GLN A 175 -4.94 -1.84 1.44
CA GLN A 175 -3.82 -1.56 2.32
C GLN A 175 -4.20 -1.80 3.79
N SER A 176 -3.22 -2.18 4.62
CA SER A 176 -3.46 -2.55 6.01
C SER A 176 -3.02 -1.45 6.99
N PHE A 177 -3.92 -0.99 7.87
CA PHE A 177 -3.65 0.00 8.93
C PHE A 177 -4.22 -0.44 10.30
N HIS A 178 -4.44 -1.74 10.50
CA HIS A 178 -5.09 -2.28 11.70
C HIS A 178 -4.26 -2.19 13.00
N ASN A 179 -2.94 -1.98 12.91
CA ASN A 179 -2.03 -1.72 14.04
C ASN A 179 -0.74 -1.00 13.52
N PRO A 180 0.16 -0.48 14.38
CA PRO A 180 1.37 0.23 13.94
C PRO A 180 2.33 -0.60 13.08
N SER A 181 2.32 -1.93 13.27
CA SER A 181 3.15 -2.86 12.52
C SER A 181 2.50 -3.38 11.24
N ALA A 182 1.27 -2.97 10.91
CA ALA A 182 0.51 -3.55 9.81
C ALA A 182 1.20 -3.44 8.45
N LEU A 183 2.07 -2.43 8.29
CA LEU A 183 2.83 -2.18 7.06
C LEU A 183 4.09 -3.06 6.91
N ILE A 184 4.44 -3.88 7.90
CA ILE A 184 5.58 -4.81 7.76
C ILE A 184 5.29 -5.99 6.84
N HIS A 185 4.00 -6.34 6.72
CA HIS A 185 3.59 -7.53 5.99
C HIS A 185 3.73 -7.28 4.49
N THR A 186 4.36 -8.24 3.82
CA THR A 186 4.65 -8.18 2.40
C THR A 186 3.53 -8.88 1.62
N VAL A 187 3.60 -8.78 0.30
CA VAL A 187 2.64 -9.40 -0.61
C VAL A 187 2.51 -10.92 -0.42
N ASN A 188 3.52 -11.62 0.11
CA ASN A 188 3.54 -13.08 0.23
C ASN A 188 2.46 -13.63 1.17
N SER A 189 2.20 -12.96 2.30
CA SER A 189 1.15 -13.37 3.24
C SER A 189 -0.23 -13.26 2.59
N LEU A 190 -0.45 -12.20 1.81
CA LEU A 190 -1.66 -12.02 1.03
C LEU A 190 -1.77 -13.03 -0.11
N ALA A 191 -0.69 -13.26 -0.87
CA ALA A 191 -0.66 -14.26 -1.94
C ALA A 191 -1.04 -15.65 -1.44
N THR A 192 -0.51 -16.04 -0.27
CA THR A 192 -0.87 -17.32 0.38
C THR A 192 -2.36 -17.41 0.67
N TYR A 193 -2.95 -16.34 1.19
CA TYR A 193 -4.39 -16.27 1.46
C TYR A 193 -5.25 -16.29 0.20
N LEU A 194 -4.84 -15.57 -0.85
CA LEU A 194 -5.61 -15.47 -2.09
C LEU A 194 -5.55 -16.76 -2.92
N TYR A 195 -4.36 -17.35 -3.08
CA TYR A 195 -4.15 -18.55 -3.91
C TYR A 195 -4.33 -19.87 -3.15
N GLY A 196 -4.21 -19.87 -1.82
CA GLY A 196 -4.23 -21.12 -1.04
C GLY A 196 -2.94 -21.92 -1.17
N ILE A 197 -1.85 -21.29 -1.62
CA ILE A 197 -0.56 -21.93 -1.86
C ILE A 197 0.53 -21.05 -1.26
N ARG A 198 1.49 -21.67 -0.57
CA ARG A 198 2.67 -21.04 0.00
C ARG A 198 3.92 -21.64 -0.62
N ASP A 199 4.83 -20.79 -1.09
CA ASP A 199 6.15 -21.22 -1.54
C ASP A 199 7.06 -21.52 -0.34
N ILE A 200 7.79 -22.62 -0.42
CA ILE A 200 8.73 -23.12 0.58
C ILE A 200 10.10 -23.22 -0.07
N ALA A 201 10.98 -22.29 0.30
CA ALA A 201 12.38 -22.29 -0.11
C ALA A 201 13.17 -23.36 0.68
N THR A 202 13.83 -24.25 -0.05
CA THR A 202 14.79 -25.22 0.48
C THR A 202 16.10 -25.13 -0.30
N ARG A 203 17.16 -25.77 0.19
CA ARG A 203 18.44 -25.88 -0.55
C ARG A 203 18.75 -27.33 -0.84
N ASP A 204 19.21 -27.61 -2.04
CA ASP A 204 19.73 -28.94 -2.41
C ASP A 204 21.13 -29.18 -1.83
N ASN A 205 21.68 -30.37 -2.10
CA ASN A 205 23.02 -30.75 -1.63
C ASN A 205 24.16 -29.89 -2.22
N HIS A 206 23.88 -29.11 -3.26
CA HIS A 206 24.82 -28.20 -3.90
C HIS A 206 24.63 -26.74 -3.43
N GLY A 207 23.70 -26.49 -2.50
CA GLY A 207 23.37 -25.16 -1.99
C GLY A 207 22.43 -24.35 -2.89
N SER A 208 21.91 -24.97 -3.96
CA SER A 208 20.99 -24.32 -4.91
C SER A 208 19.57 -24.28 -4.34
N LEU A 209 18.89 -23.16 -4.59
CA LEU A 209 17.52 -22.92 -4.17
C LEU A 209 16.57 -23.87 -4.89
N VAL A 210 15.76 -24.56 -4.10
CA VAL A 210 14.66 -25.41 -4.57
C VAL A 210 13.36 -24.84 -4.00
N LEU A 211 12.51 -24.36 -4.90
CA LEU A 211 11.17 -23.86 -4.58
C LEU A 211 10.16 -25.00 -4.65
N ASN A 212 9.64 -25.37 -3.49
CA ASN A 212 8.49 -26.25 -3.35
C ASN A 212 7.23 -25.42 -3.06
N SER A 213 6.05 -25.98 -3.28
CA SER A 213 4.79 -25.31 -2.98
C SER A 213 3.97 -26.18 -2.02
N GLN A 214 3.32 -25.53 -1.06
CA GLN A 214 2.48 -26.18 -0.06
C GLN A 214 1.07 -25.62 -0.13
N VAL A 215 0.08 -26.52 -0.17
CA VAL A 215 -1.33 -26.14 -0.06
C VAL A 215 -1.62 -25.68 1.37
N VAL A 216 -2.22 -24.50 1.49
CA VAL A 216 -2.73 -23.93 2.73
C VAL A 216 -4.24 -23.86 2.62
N THR A 217 -4.95 -24.55 3.50
CA THR A 217 -6.43 -24.65 3.43
C THR A 217 -7.14 -23.63 4.32
N GLU A 218 -6.50 -23.19 5.40
CA GLU A 218 -7.08 -22.26 6.36
C GLU A 218 -6.01 -21.41 7.06
N HIS A 219 -6.45 -20.30 7.63
CA HIS A 219 -5.67 -19.41 8.49
C HIS A 219 -6.35 -19.31 9.84
N ARG A 220 -5.57 -19.22 10.92
CA ARG A 220 -6.07 -19.15 12.30
C ARG A 220 -5.45 -17.98 13.02
N HIS A 221 -6.25 -17.27 13.81
CA HIS A 221 -5.81 -16.20 14.70
C HIS A 221 -6.74 -16.20 15.91
N LYS A 222 -6.17 -16.35 17.11
CA LYS A 222 -6.93 -16.53 18.36
C LYS A 222 -7.96 -17.67 18.21
N HIS A 223 -9.26 -17.37 18.32
CA HIS A 223 -10.36 -18.34 18.23
C HIS A 223 -11.09 -18.32 16.88
N LYS A 224 -10.56 -17.60 15.88
CA LYS A 224 -11.19 -17.45 14.56
C LYS A 224 -10.37 -18.18 13.50
N THR A 225 -11.08 -18.77 12.55
CA THR A 225 -10.52 -19.47 11.39
C THR A 225 -11.20 -18.93 10.13
N ILE A 226 -10.41 -18.70 9.08
CA ILE A 226 -10.93 -18.39 7.73
C ILE A 226 -10.34 -19.37 6.71
N PRO A 227 -11.10 -19.78 5.69
CA PRO A 227 -10.56 -20.59 4.61
C PRO A 227 -9.55 -19.76 3.79
N SER A 228 -8.48 -20.41 3.36
CA SER A 228 -7.53 -19.87 2.39
C SER A 228 -8.05 -20.07 0.96
N GLY A 229 -7.30 -19.59 -0.03
CA GLY A 229 -7.64 -19.74 -1.45
C GLY A 229 -8.88 -18.93 -1.85
N LEU A 230 -8.98 -17.67 -1.41
CA LEU A 230 -10.13 -16.80 -1.70
C LEU A 230 -10.48 -16.79 -3.19
N PHE A 231 -9.49 -16.73 -4.09
CA PHE A 231 -9.72 -16.68 -5.54
C PHE A 231 -10.42 -17.93 -6.09
N ALA A 232 -10.24 -19.09 -5.46
CA ALA A 232 -10.90 -20.33 -5.86
C ALA A 232 -12.32 -20.47 -5.26
N GLN A 233 -12.76 -19.54 -4.42
CA GLN A 233 -14.08 -19.60 -3.79
C GLN A 233 -15.15 -19.00 -4.71
N PRO A 234 -16.39 -19.54 -4.70
CA PRO A 234 -17.47 -19.05 -5.55
C PRO A 234 -17.77 -17.55 -5.37
N GLU A 235 -17.60 -17.04 -4.15
CA GLU A 235 -17.80 -15.61 -3.84
C GLU A 235 -16.83 -14.66 -4.57
N ALA A 236 -15.69 -15.18 -5.05
CA ALA A 236 -14.67 -14.40 -5.75
C ALA A 236 -14.72 -14.55 -7.29
N GLU A 237 -15.75 -15.19 -7.84
CA GLU A 237 -15.83 -15.45 -9.30
C GLU A 237 -15.86 -14.16 -10.16
N ASN A 238 -16.28 -13.03 -9.59
CA ASN A 238 -16.28 -11.72 -10.26
C ASN A 238 -15.11 -10.83 -9.84
N LEU A 239 -14.26 -11.29 -8.92
CA LEU A 239 -13.06 -10.56 -8.50
C LEU A 239 -11.93 -10.89 -9.47
N ALA A 240 -11.54 -9.94 -10.30
CA ALA A 240 -10.52 -10.12 -11.33
C ALA A 240 -9.09 -10.12 -10.77
N ALA A 241 -8.82 -9.25 -9.80
CA ALA A 241 -7.53 -9.17 -9.13
C ALA A 241 -7.65 -8.48 -7.77
N VAL A 242 -6.60 -8.57 -6.96
CA VAL A 242 -6.41 -7.74 -5.77
C VAL A 242 -5.16 -6.89 -5.96
N ILE A 243 -5.30 -5.58 -5.83
CA ILE A 243 -4.16 -4.66 -5.74
C ILE A 243 -3.78 -4.55 -4.26
N PHE A 244 -2.49 -4.68 -3.94
CA PHE A 244 -1.97 -4.57 -2.59
C PHE A 244 -0.83 -3.55 -2.52
N THR A 245 -0.78 -2.80 -1.43
CA THR A 245 0.39 -2.01 -1.08
C THR A 245 0.55 -1.95 0.44
N ASN A 246 1.80 -1.86 0.89
CA ASN A 246 2.16 -1.50 2.26
C ASN A 246 2.94 -0.16 2.32
N SER A 247 2.99 0.59 1.21
CA SER A 247 3.87 1.76 1.07
C SER A 247 3.14 3.07 0.72
N ALA A 248 1.86 3.03 0.36
CA ALA A 248 1.03 4.21 0.09
C ALA A 248 0.68 4.95 1.40
N THR A 249 1.62 5.76 1.87
CA THR A 249 1.51 6.55 3.11
C THR A 249 1.94 7.98 2.86
N VAL A 250 1.73 8.87 3.83
CA VAL A 250 2.26 10.25 3.78
C VAL A 250 3.76 10.26 3.49
N SER A 251 4.51 9.28 3.99
CA SER A 251 5.95 9.18 3.74
C SER A 251 6.29 9.04 2.25
N LYS A 252 5.45 8.40 1.43
CA LYS A 252 5.64 8.35 -0.03
C LYS A 252 5.55 9.76 -0.63
N PHE A 253 4.51 10.50 -0.28
CA PHE A 253 4.36 11.91 -0.69
C PHE A 253 5.51 12.78 -0.16
N SER A 254 6.00 12.53 1.06
CA SER A 254 7.15 13.25 1.64
C SER A 254 8.42 13.06 0.82
N ARG A 255 8.76 11.81 0.47
CA ARG A 255 9.96 11.48 -0.32
C ARG A 255 9.86 12.09 -1.71
N MET A 256 8.80 11.77 -2.45
CA MET A 256 8.60 12.25 -3.82
C MET A 256 8.47 13.78 -3.90
N GLY A 257 7.81 14.42 -2.92
CA GLY A 257 7.73 15.87 -2.86
C GLY A 257 9.10 16.52 -2.59
N THR A 258 9.93 15.88 -1.77
CA THR A 258 11.28 16.37 -1.48
C THR A 258 12.16 16.29 -2.73
N GLU A 259 12.07 15.22 -3.51
CA GLU A 259 12.76 15.10 -4.80
C GLU A 259 12.39 16.22 -5.79
N ARG A 260 11.13 16.70 -5.74
CA ARG A 260 10.66 17.83 -6.55
C ARG A 260 11.10 19.20 -6.03
N GLY A 261 11.91 19.25 -4.96
CA GLY A 261 12.36 20.49 -4.33
C GLY A 261 11.28 21.20 -3.52
N TYR A 262 10.23 20.49 -3.08
CA TYR A 262 9.17 21.07 -2.24
C TYR A 262 9.53 21.05 -0.75
N GLY A 263 10.60 20.33 -0.39
CA GLY A 263 11.07 20.18 0.99
C GLY A 263 11.75 21.43 1.54
N PRO A 264 11.63 21.71 2.86
CA PRO A 264 12.44 22.71 3.52
C PRO A 264 13.92 22.34 3.55
N GLU A 265 14.81 23.34 3.52
CA GLU A 265 16.27 23.13 3.53
C GLU A 265 16.80 22.50 4.83
N ASP A 266 16.08 22.67 5.95
CA ASP A 266 16.42 22.13 7.27
C ASP A 266 15.83 20.73 7.51
N VAL A 267 15.30 20.07 6.48
CA VAL A 267 14.71 18.73 6.56
C VAL A 267 15.43 17.80 5.60
N ALA A 268 15.89 16.65 6.11
CA ALA A 268 16.40 15.56 5.28
C ALA A 268 15.59 14.29 5.52
N MET A 269 15.54 13.44 4.50
CA MET A 269 14.85 12.16 4.58
C MET A 269 15.78 11.02 4.20
N ALA A 270 15.62 9.87 4.84
CA ALA A 270 16.28 8.64 4.44
C ALA A 270 15.25 7.51 4.31
N ARG A 271 15.35 6.71 3.25
CA ARG A 271 14.57 5.49 3.06
C ARG A 271 15.48 4.30 3.32
N VAL A 272 15.00 3.36 4.12
CA VAL A 272 15.70 2.10 4.44
C VAL A 272 14.70 0.95 4.40
N GLY A 273 15.16 -0.27 4.19
CA GLY A 273 14.30 -1.44 4.25
C GLY A 273 14.87 -2.66 3.53
N LEU A 274 13.99 -3.52 3.05
CA LEU A 274 14.32 -4.77 2.37
C LEU A 274 13.79 -4.72 0.93
N ALA A 275 14.63 -5.09 -0.02
CA ALA A 275 14.34 -5.11 -1.45
C ALA A 275 14.51 -6.52 -2.03
N TYR A 276 13.95 -6.73 -3.21
CA TYR A 276 14.19 -7.91 -4.03
C TYR A 276 15.70 -8.12 -4.30
N ASP A 277 16.16 -9.36 -4.14
CA ASP A 277 17.51 -9.79 -4.53
C ASP A 277 17.45 -10.46 -5.90
N PRO A 278 18.14 -9.91 -6.93
CA PRO A 278 18.14 -10.49 -8.27
C PRO A 278 18.96 -11.79 -8.39
N ASP A 279 19.70 -12.22 -7.36
CA ASP A 279 20.36 -13.52 -7.37
C ASP A 279 19.30 -14.64 -7.49
N PRO A 280 19.33 -15.47 -8.56
CA PRO A 280 18.39 -16.60 -8.71
C PRO A 280 18.43 -17.62 -7.57
N ASN A 281 19.47 -17.60 -6.73
CA ASN A 281 19.65 -18.45 -5.57
C ASN A 281 19.25 -17.78 -4.23
N ALA A 282 18.75 -16.55 -4.27
CA ALA A 282 18.29 -15.80 -3.11
C ALA A 282 16.97 -16.35 -2.56
N SER A 283 16.94 -16.56 -1.25
CA SER A 283 15.75 -16.96 -0.49
C SER A 283 15.34 -15.93 0.56
N VAL A 284 16.08 -14.82 0.62
CA VAL A 284 15.90 -13.72 1.56
C VAL A 284 16.04 -12.41 0.79
N ALA A 285 15.40 -11.36 1.28
CA ALA A 285 15.52 -10.03 0.72
C ALA A 285 16.88 -9.42 1.07
N VAL A 286 17.32 -8.44 0.27
CA VAL A 286 18.54 -7.68 0.56
C VAL A 286 18.22 -6.32 1.21
N PRO A 287 19.00 -5.88 2.19
CA PRO A 287 18.80 -4.58 2.81
C PRO A 287 19.22 -3.45 1.87
N PHE A 288 18.46 -2.36 1.88
CA PHE A 288 18.79 -1.14 1.15
C PHE A 288 18.67 0.09 2.06
N GLY A 289 19.36 1.15 1.69
CA GLY A 289 19.26 2.41 2.39
C GLY A 289 19.89 3.57 1.64
N TYR A 290 19.18 4.68 1.55
CA TYR A 290 19.68 5.90 0.90
C TYR A 290 19.02 7.16 1.50
N VAL A 291 19.68 8.30 1.29
CA VAL A 291 19.11 9.63 1.59
C VAL A 291 18.41 10.13 0.34
N ILE A 292 17.25 10.76 0.51
CA ILE A 292 16.48 11.30 -0.61
C ILE A 292 17.28 12.40 -1.30
N GLY A 293 17.51 12.26 -2.60
CA GLY A 293 18.37 13.14 -3.41
C GLY A 293 19.87 12.78 -3.46
N ASP A 294 20.32 11.69 -2.80
CA ASP A 294 21.72 11.21 -2.85
C ASP A 294 21.99 10.20 -4.00
N TYR A 295 21.12 10.14 -5.01
CA TYR A 295 21.20 9.24 -6.17
C TYR A 295 21.24 10.02 -7.50
N GLY A 296 21.43 9.29 -8.61
CA GLY A 296 21.52 9.88 -9.94
C GLY A 296 20.19 10.51 -10.40
N PRO A 297 20.21 11.39 -11.41
CA PRO A 297 19.03 12.11 -11.90
C PRO A 297 17.96 11.22 -12.56
N GLU A 298 18.25 9.94 -12.79
CA GLU A 298 17.32 8.97 -13.40
C GLU A 298 16.66 8.05 -12.36
N ASP A 299 17.08 8.11 -11.10
CA ASP A 299 16.66 7.19 -10.04
C ASP A 299 15.56 7.81 -9.16
N HIS A 300 14.36 8.04 -9.70
CA HIS A 300 13.25 8.65 -8.97
C HIS A 300 12.20 7.63 -8.53
N GLU A 301 11.74 7.72 -7.27
CA GLU A 301 10.62 6.90 -6.80
C GLU A 301 9.36 7.26 -7.61
N THR A 302 8.71 6.24 -8.14
CA THR A 302 7.40 6.35 -8.83
C THR A 302 6.25 6.06 -7.87
N PHE A 303 5.05 6.58 -8.16
CA PHE A 303 3.87 6.23 -7.35
C PHE A 303 3.55 4.74 -7.45
N SER A 304 3.84 4.14 -8.60
CA SER A 304 3.61 2.72 -8.90
C SER A 304 4.49 1.76 -8.10
N GLU A 305 5.67 2.20 -7.62
CA GLU A 305 6.53 1.38 -6.76
C GLU A 305 5.83 0.91 -5.47
N GLY A 306 5.96 -0.39 -5.16
CA GLY A 306 5.34 -0.99 -3.99
C GLY A 306 3.82 -1.17 -4.08
N PHE A 307 3.24 -1.06 -5.27
CA PHE A 307 1.94 -1.62 -5.60
C PHE A 307 2.11 -2.97 -6.30
N HIS A 308 1.33 -3.95 -5.87
CA HIS A 308 1.32 -5.30 -6.41
C HIS A 308 -0.07 -5.67 -6.90
N VAL A 309 -0.19 -6.37 -8.02
CA VAL A 309 -1.45 -6.92 -8.54
C VAL A 309 -1.39 -8.43 -8.46
N LEU A 310 -2.28 -9.04 -7.69
CA LEU A 310 -2.45 -10.49 -7.66
C LEU A 310 -3.66 -10.85 -8.52
N HIS A 311 -3.41 -11.49 -9.66
CA HIS A 311 -4.45 -11.84 -10.62
C HIS A 311 -5.20 -13.09 -10.19
N ASN A 312 -6.53 -13.07 -10.30
CA ASN A 312 -7.39 -14.23 -10.05
C ASN A 312 -7.48 -15.08 -11.34
N PRO A 313 -6.90 -16.30 -11.38
CA PRO A 313 -6.97 -17.14 -12.57
C PRO A 313 -8.35 -17.76 -12.83
N TRP A 314 -9.29 -17.66 -11.88
CA TRP A 314 -10.63 -18.24 -11.95
C TRP A 314 -11.75 -17.20 -12.10
N THR A 315 -11.40 -15.93 -12.33
CA THR A 315 -12.39 -14.87 -12.54
C THR A 315 -13.13 -15.01 -13.87
N ARG A 316 -14.39 -14.57 -13.92
CA ARG A 316 -15.20 -14.50 -15.14
C ARG A 316 -14.74 -13.43 -16.12
N THR A 317 -14.18 -12.33 -15.60
CA THR A 317 -13.79 -11.15 -16.38
C THR A 317 -12.35 -10.76 -16.03
N PRO A 318 -11.34 -11.38 -16.65
CA PRO A 318 -9.94 -11.17 -16.28
C PRO A 318 -9.43 -9.79 -16.67
N VAL A 319 -8.49 -9.26 -15.88
CA VAL A 319 -7.76 -8.04 -16.22
C VAL A 319 -6.95 -8.30 -17.50
N ALA A 320 -7.10 -7.42 -18.50
CA ALA A 320 -6.32 -7.52 -19.73
C ALA A 320 -4.83 -7.27 -19.46
N ALA A 321 -3.95 -7.99 -20.15
CA ALA A 321 -2.51 -7.71 -20.11
C ALA A 321 -2.25 -6.25 -20.52
N GLY A 322 -1.33 -5.55 -19.85
CA GLY A 322 -1.13 -4.12 -20.09
C GLY A 322 -1.99 -3.18 -19.23
N ALA A 323 -3.09 -3.68 -18.66
CA ALA A 323 -4.08 -2.81 -18.01
C ALA A 323 -3.55 -2.14 -16.73
N LEU A 324 -2.60 -2.77 -16.04
CA LEU A 324 -2.01 -2.30 -14.78
C LEU A 324 -0.47 -2.43 -14.78
N ASP A 325 0.16 -2.31 -15.95
CA ASP A 325 1.58 -2.61 -16.20
C ASP A 325 2.59 -1.85 -15.34
N GLY A 326 2.22 -0.72 -14.72
CA GLY A 326 3.12 -0.01 -13.80
C GLY A 326 3.32 -0.72 -12.45
N PHE A 327 2.42 -1.63 -12.08
CA PHE A 327 2.48 -2.36 -10.82
C PHE A 327 3.25 -3.68 -10.96
N THR A 328 3.80 -4.20 -9.84
CA THR A 328 4.37 -5.56 -9.82
C THR A 328 3.24 -6.58 -9.96
N GLU A 329 3.30 -7.45 -10.95
CA GLU A 329 2.22 -8.41 -11.23
C GLU A 329 2.54 -9.81 -10.74
N HIS A 330 1.56 -10.49 -10.16
CA HIS A 330 1.64 -11.86 -9.65
C HIS A 330 0.59 -12.73 -10.33
N HIS A 331 1.03 -13.84 -10.92
CA HIS A 331 0.19 -14.79 -11.62
C HIS A 331 0.46 -16.21 -11.15
N LEU A 332 -0.58 -16.91 -10.67
CA LEU A 332 -0.49 -18.34 -10.38
C LEU A 332 -0.29 -19.13 -11.67
N GLN A 333 0.75 -19.95 -11.72
CA GLN A 333 1.10 -20.80 -12.85
C GLN A 333 0.47 -22.19 -12.72
N PRO A 334 0.33 -22.95 -13.83
CA PRO A 334 -0.23 -24.31 -13.80
C PRO A 334 0.51 -25.31 -12.91
N ASP A 335 1.80 -25.07 -12.62
CA ASP A 335 2.62 -25.90 -11.73
C ASP A 335 2.42 -25.56 -10.24
N GLY A 336 1.54 -24.61 -9.92
CA GLY A 336 1.23 -24.16 -8.56
C GLY A 336 2.15 -23.08 -8.03
N ARG A 337 3.11 -22.58 -8.83
CA ARG A 337 4.02 -21.50 -8.43
C ARG A 337 3.47 -20.13 -8.80
N THR A 338 3.92 -19.10 -8.09
CA THR A 338 3.58 -17.71 -8.43
C THR A 338 4.67 -17.11 -9.31
N LEU A 339 4.32 -16.64 -10.49
CA LEU A 339 5.19 -15.82 -11.33
C LEU A 339 5.02 -14.36 -10.95
N THR A 340 6.11 -13.73 -10.51
CA THR A 340 6.16 -12.28 -10.25
C THR A 340 6.89 -11.57 -11.39
N THR A 341 6.25 -10.56 -11.98
CA THR A 341 6.83 -9.70 -13.02
C THR A 341 7.04 -8.30 -12.45
N ILE A 342 8.29 -7.84 -12.45
CA ILE A 342 8.74 -6.59 -11.83
C ILE A 342 9.26 -5.66 -12.94
N ARG A 343 8.80 -4.41 -12.96
CA ARG A 343 9.28 -3.37 -13.91
C ARG A 343 10.09 -2.25 -13.27
N HIS A 344 9.94 -2.06 -11.96
CA HIS A 344 10.62 -1.06 -11.14
C HIS A 344 11.24 -1.75 -9.92
N PRO A 345 12.23 -1.16 -9.24
CA PRO A 345 12.75 -1.72 -7.99
C PRO A 345 11.61 -2.07 -7.02
N ASP A 346 11.54 -3.34 -6.62
CA ASP A 346 10.50 -3.82 -5.72
C ASP A 346 11.01 -3.87 -4.27
N TYR A 347 10.36 -3.08 -3.42
CA TYR A 347 10.69 -2.95 -2.01
C TYR A 347 9.66 -3.70 -1.18
N TYR A 348 10.04 -4.86 -0.66
CA TYR A 348 9.16 -5.66 0.22
C TYR A 348 8.76 -4.91 1.48
N LEU A 349 9.69 -4.17 2.05
CA LEU A 349 9.49 -3.36 3.25
C LEU A 349 10.27 -2.07 3.11
N SER A 350 9.67 -0.94 3.46
CA SER A 350 10.43 0.30 3.59
C SER A 350 9.95 1.17 4.75
N ARG A 351 10.89 1.87 5.35
CA ARG A 351 10.69 2.88 6.38
C ARG A 351 11.33 4.17 5.95
N THR A 352 10.71 5.30 6.29
CA THR A 352 11.28 6.63 6.08
C THR A 352 11.60 7.28 7.41
N TRP A 353 12.84 7.73 7.55
CA TRP A 353 13.22 8.64 8.60
C TRP A 353 13.13 10.06 8.07
N ILE A 354 12.36 10.90 8.74
CA ILE A 354 12.27 12.34 8.47
C ILE A 354 13.01 13.05 9.59
N LEU A 355 14.03 13.83 9.23
CA LEU A 355 14.99 14.41 10.16
C LEU A 355 15.00 15.91 9.98
N GLN A 356 14.62 16.65 11.01
CA GLN A 356 14.73 18.10 11.05
C GLN A 356 16.00 18.52 11.78
N GLY A 357 16.72 19.52 11.27
CA GLY A 357 17.92 20.04 11.88
C GLY A 357 17.60 20.84 13.15
N GLU A 358 17.98 20.33 14.32
CA GLU A 358 17.93 21.09 15.58
C GLU A 358 19.29 21.77 15.86
N GLY A 359 19.27 23.02 16.34
CA GLY A 359 20.45 23.69 16.90
C GLY A 359 21.65 23.87 15.94
N GLY A 360 21.42 23.96 14.63
CA GLY A 360 22.47 24.10 13.62
C GLY A 360 23.09 22.78 13.13
N GLY A 361 22.53 21.63 13.53
CA GLY A 361 22.94 20.33 13.00
C GLY A 361 22.54 20.15 11.53
N ASN A 362 23.42 19.50 10.75
CA ASN A 362 23.13 19.17 9.35
C ASN A 362 22.26 17.89 9.28
N PRO A 363 20.97 17.99 8.89
CA PRO A 363 20.06 16.85 8.88
C PRO A 363 20.47 15.79 7.83
N VAL A 364 21.07 16.20 6.72
CA VAL A 364 21.58 15.29 5.67
C VAL A 364 22.73 14.43 6.20
N GLN A 365 23.69 15.02 6.92
CA GLN A 365 24.77 14.25 7.54
C GLN A 365 24.24 13.25 8.58
N THR A 366 23.21 13.64 9.34
CA THR A 366 22.54 12.74 10.28
C THR A 366 21.83 11.59 9.55
N ALA A 367 21.16 11.88 8.43
CA ALA A 367 20.50 10.89 7.58
C ALA A 367 21.51 9.86 7.07
N ARG A 368 22.61 10.32 6.46
CA ARG A 368 23.69 9.45 5.95
C ARG A 368 24.26 8.54 7.02
N ARG A 369 24.54 9.08 8.22
CA ARG A 369 25.05 8.28 9.35
C ARG A 369 24.04 7.20 9.77
N ARG A 370 22.76 7.53 9.86
CA ARG A 370 21.72 6.54 10.23
C ARG A 370 21.58 5.45 9.17
N VAL A 371 21.66 5.80 7.88
CA VAL A 371 21.65 4.81 6.78
C VAL A 371 22.83 3.86 6.90
N GLN A 372 24.05 4.38 7.10
CA GLN A 372 25.24 3.55 7.30
C GLN A 372 25.10 2.61 8.51
N GLN A 373 24.53 3.11 9.61
CA GLN A 373 24.26 2.29 10.80
C GLN A 373 23.23 1.19 10.55
N TYR A 374 22.18 1.46 9.75
CA TYR A 374 21.21 0.45 9.35
C TYR A 374 21.87 -0.66 8.53
N LEU A 375 22.60 -0.27 7.48
CA LEU A 375 23.27 -1.21 6.57
C LEU A 375 24.37 -2.03 7.25
N ALA A 376 25.04 -1.48 8.27
CA ALA A 376 26.05 -2.21 9.04
C ALA A 376 25.48 -3.01 10.23
N GLY A 377 24.21 -2.77 10.59
CA GLY A 377 23.58 -3.36 11.76
C GLY A 377 23.01 -4.76 11.50
N PRO A 378 22.57 -5.48 12.55
CA PRO A 378 21.94 -6.80 12.39
C PRO A 378 20.62 -6.76 11.59
N GLU A 379 19.98 -5.59 11.47
CA GLU A 379 18.83 -5.37 10.57
C GLU A 379 19.24 -5.26 9.09
N GLY A 380 20.48 -4.83 8.80
CA GLY A 380 21.04 -4.71 7.45
C GLY A 380 22.08 -5.79 7.11
N ALA A 381 22.26 -6.79 7.97
CA ALA A 381 23.17 -7.93 7.76
C ALA A 381 22.43 -9.27 7.61
N ARG A 382 21.09 -9.23 7.52
CA ARG A 382 20.22 -10.41 7.40
C ARG A 382 19.74 -10.61 5.98
#